data_AF-A0A6L6XLN3-F1
#
_entry.id   AF-A0A6L6XLN3-F1
#
_cell.length_a   1.000
_cell.length_b   1.000
_cell.length_c   1.000
_cell.angle_alpha   90.00
_cell.angle_beta   90.00
_cell.angle_gamma   90.00
#
_symmetry.space_group_name_H-M   'P 1'
#
loop_
_entity.id
_entity.type
_entity.pdbx_description
1 polymer ?
#
loop_
_entity_poly.entity_id
_entity_poly.type
_entity_poly.pdbx_seq_one_letter_code
_entity_poly.pdbx_strand_id
1 'polypeptide(L)' 'MGRKVNTITLTEEQRSYLELQTRARTIQAQTVCRARILLLRADGVSINDIADKVGINRCSVMLCLNKFKEG' A
#
# COMPACT_ATOMS: atom_id res chain seq x y z
N MET A 1 -8.35 19.87 12.99
CA MET A 1 -7.21 18.99 13.34
C MET A 1 -6.78 18.22 12.10
N GLY A 2 -5.71 18.67 11.44
CA GLY A 2 -5.21 18.03 10.22
C GLY A 2 -4.66 16.64 10.53
N ARG A 3 -5.36 15.59 10.08
CA ARG A 3 -4.80 14.24 10.05
C ARG A 3 -3.58 14.30 9.15
N LYS A 4 -2.38 14.33 9.74
CA LYS A 4 -1.13 14.13 9.00
C LYS A 4 -1.29 12.82 8.25
N VAL A 5 -1.54 12.92 6.96
CA VAL A 5 -1.47 11.78 6.06
C VAL A 5 0.01 11.40 6.11
N ASN A 6 0.36 10.40 6.91
CA ASN A 6 1.69 9.79 6.86
C ASN A 6 1.80 9.14 5.49
N THR A 7 2.12 9.94 4.48
CA THR A 7 2.50 9.55 3.14
C THR A 7 3.85 8.87 3.28
N ILE A 8 3.91 7.61 2.87
CA ILE A 8 5.20 6.93 2.72
C ILE A 8 5.87 7.51 1.48
N THR A 9 7.05 8.07 1.67
CA THR A 9 7.94 8.44 0.56
C THR A 9 8.50 7.16 -0.05
N LEU A 10 7.90 6.73 -1.16
CA LEU A 10 8.44 5.69 -2.02
C LEU A 10 9.36 6.35 -3.05
N THR A 11 10.54 5.78 -3.27
CA THR A 11 11.38 6.18 -4.41
C THR A 11 10.75 5.70 -5.72
N GLU A 12 11.15 6.30 -6.84
CA GLU A 12 10.67 5.88 -8.18
C GLU A 12 10.96 4.40 -8.46
N GLU A 13 12.11 3.90 -8.01
CA GLU A 13 12.46 2.47 -8.11
C GLU A 13 11.52 1.59 -7.28
N GLN A 14 11.22 1.96 -6.04
CA GLN A 14 10.27 1.23 -5.20
C GLN A 14 8.87 1.23 -5.80
N ARG A 15 8.42 2.38 -6.32
CA ARG A 15 7.14 2.50 -7.02
C ARG A 15 7.09 1.57 -8.23
N SER A 16 8.11 1.62 -9.09
CA SER A 16 8.21 0.76 -10.28
C SER A 16 8.20 -0.72 -9.90
N TYR A 17 8.93 -1.11 -8.85
CA TYR A 17 8.95 -2.47 -8.35
C TYR A 17 7.57 -2.94 -7.84
N LEU A 18 6.87 -2.10 -7.08
CA LEU A 18 5.52 -2.39 -6.60
C LEU A 18 4.50 -2.47 -7.76
N GLU A 19 4.63 -1.60 -8.78
CA GLU A 19 3.80 -1.64 -9.98
C GLU A 19 4.04 -2.93 -10.78
N LEU A 20 5.30 -3.36 -10.92
CA LEU A 20 5.64 -4.65 -11.53
C LEU A 20 5.00 -5.82 -10.77
N GLN A 21 5.02 -5.78 -9.43
CA GLN A 21 4.35 -6.80 -8.62
C GLN A 21 2.83 -6.83 -8.86
N THR A 22 2.20 -5.66 -9.05
CA THR A 22 0.75 -5.62 -9.36
C THR A 22 0.40 -6.09 -10.76
N ARG A 23 1.33 -5.99 -11.72
CA ARG A 23 1.16 -6.47 -13.10
C ARG A 23 1.48 -7.96 -13.24
N ALA A 24 2.34 -8.51 -12.40
CA ALA A 24 2.77 -9.90 -12.46
C ALA A 24 1.63 -10.84 -12.04
N ARG A 25 1.04 -11.52 -13.04
CA ARG A 25 -0.13 -12.40 -12.89
C ARG A 25 0.13 -13.69 -12.11
N THR A 26 1.40 -14.05 -11.93
CA THR A 26 1.86 -15.26 -11.25
C THR A 26 2.26 -15.04 -9.79
N ILE A 27 2.17 -13.80 -9.30
CA ILE A 27 2.50 -13.47 -7.91
C ILE A 27 1.29 -13.73 -7.01
N GLN A 28 1.56 -14.12 -5.76
CA GLN A 28 0.53 -14.33 -4.75
C GLN A 28 -0.36 -13.10 -4.56
N ALA A 29 -1.68 -13.33 -4.48
CA ALA A 29 -2.67 -12.28 -4.29
C ALA A 29 -2.36 -11.36 -3.08
N GLN A 30 -1.79 -11.93 -2.01
CA GLN A 30 -1.40 -11.15 -0.83
C GLN A 30 -0.29 -10.13 -1.13
N THR A 31 0.72 -10.50 -1.92
CA THR A 31 1.81 -9.59 -2.32
C THR A 31 1.28 -8.48 -3.21
N VAL A 32 0.40 -8.80 -4.16
CA VAL A 32 -0.29 -7.80 -5.00
C VAL A 32 -1.10 -6.82 -4.14
N CYS A 33 -1.86 -7.33 -3.17
CA CYS A 33 -2.62 -6.48 -2.25
C CYS A 33 -1.70 -5.55 -1.43
N ARG A 34 -0.58 -6.07 -0.91
CA ARG A 34 0.42 -5.25 -0.19
C ARG A 34 1.01 -4.16 -1.08
N ALA A 35 1.36 -4.50 -2.31
CA ALA A 35 1.91 -3.55 -3.26
C ALA A 35 0.91 -2.42 -3.57
N ARG A 36 -0.37 -2.76 -3.81
CA ARG A 36 -1.44 -1.77 -4.01
C ARG A 36 -1.64 -0.87 -2.80
N ILE A 37 -1.60 -1.40 -1.58
CA ILE A 37 -1.72 -0.62 -0.35
C ILE A 37 -0.61 0.43 -0.26
N LEU A 38 0.64 0.03 -0.51
CA LEU A 38 1.79 0.91 -0.42
C LEU A 38 1.73 2.02 -1.47
N LEU A 39 1.40 1.67 -2.72
CA LEU A 39 1.25 2.64 -3.81
C LEU A 39 0.15 3.66 -3.51
N LEU A 40 -1.05 3.20 -3.12
CA LEU A 40 -2.15 4.09 -2.79
C LEU A 40 -1.83 4.98 -1.59
N ARG A 41 -1.10 4.45 -0.61
CA ARG A 41 -0.72 5.24 0.56
C ARG A 41 0.33 6.31 0.23
N ALA A 42 1.25 6.03 -0.69
CA ALA A 42 2.19 7.02 -1.20
C ALA A 42 1.49 8.12 -2.00
N ASP A 43 0.42 7.78 -2.72
CA ASP A 43 -0.45 8.72 -3.43
C ASP A 43 -1.31 9.61 -2.49
N GLY A 44 -1.20 9.42 -1.17
CA GLY A 44 -1.93 10.21 -0.17
C GLY A 44 -3.34 9.71 0.11
N VAL A 45 -3.71 8.52 -0.36
CA VAL A 45 -5.03 7.95 -0.15
C VAL A 45 -5.22 7.57 1.34
N SER A 46 -6.43 7.81 1.83
CA SER A 46 -6.82 7.46 3.20
C SER A 46 -6.94 5.95 3.40
N ILE A 47 -6.57 5.45 4.58
CA ILE A 47 -6.60 4.01 4.91
C ILE A 47 -7.97 3.36 4.65
N ASN A 48 -9.06 4.08 4.93
CA ASN A 48 -10.42 3.58 4.68
C ASN A 48 -10.71 3.41 3.18
N ASP A 49 -10.25 4.35 2.36
CA ASP A 49 -10.42 4.32 0.90
C ASP A 49 -9.55 3.21 0.28
N ILE A 50 -8.34 3.02 0.80
CA ILE A 50 -7.46 1.90 0.41
C ILE A 50 -8.11 0.55 0.74
N ALA A 51 -8.68 0.43 1.94
CA ALA A 51 -9.37 -0.78 2.39
C ALA A 51 -10.54 -1.14 1.46
N ASP A 52 -11.33 -0.14 1.06
CA ASP A 52 -12.43 -0.29 0.10
C ASP A 52 -11.92 -0.71 -1.29
N LYS A 53 -10.92 0.00 -1.85
CA LYS A 53 -10.33 -0.29 -3.17
C LYS A 53 -9.65 -1.66 -3.27
N VAL A 54 -9.00 -2.10 -2.20
CA VAL A 54 -8.28 -3.38 -2.15
C VAL A 54 -9.21 -4.51 -1.67
N GLY A 55 -10.37 -4.20 -1.10
CA GLY A 55 -11.34 -5.17 -0.60
C GLY A 55 -10.87 -5.90 0.67
N ILE A 56 -10.10 -5.23 1.53
CA ILE A 56 -9.58 -5.80 2.78
C ILE A 56 -9.88 -4.91 3.98
N ASN A 57 -9.74 -5.46 5.18
CA ASN A 57 -10.02 -4.70 6.39
C ASN A 57 -9.00 -3.58 6.62
N ARG A 58 -9.45 -2.43 7.15
CA ARG A 58 -8.60 -1.28 7.53
C ARG A 58 -7.46 -1.66 8.48
N CYS A 59 -7.69 -2.63 9.37
CA CYS A 59 -6.67 -3.14 10.29
C CYS A 59 -5.54 -3.86 9.53
N SER A 60 -5.88 -4.61 8.48
CA SER A 60 -4.92 -5.29 7.61
C SER A 60 -4.08 -4.28 6.81
N VAL A 61 -4.70 -3.20 6.34
CA VAL A 61 -4.00 -2.08 5.70
C VAL A 61 -3.00 -1.44 6.68
N MET A 62 -3.43 -1.14 7.90
CA MET A 62 -2.57 -0.55 8.93
C MET A 62 -1.39 -1.45 9.28
N LEU A 63 -1.62 -2.77 9.46
CA LEU A 63 -0.58 -3.74 9.73
C LEU A 63 0.45 -3.83 8.58
N CYS A 64 -0.02 -3.74 7.34
CA CYS A 64 0.85 -3.74 6.16
C CYS A 64 1.77 -2.52 6.15
N LEU A 65 1.23 -1.34 6.45
CA LEU A 65 2.01 -0.10 6.52
C LEU A 65 3.01 -0.14 7.69
N ASN A 66 2.62 -0.70 8.84
CA ASN A 66 3.52 -0.82 9.99
C ASN A 66 4.70 -1.75 9.67
N LYS A 67 4.42 -2.91 9.08
CA LYS A 67 5.47 -3.86 8.65
C LYS A 67 6.44 -3.27 7.65
N PHE A 68 5.97 -2.38 6.77
CA PHE A 68 6.85 -1.69 5.82
C PHE A 68 7.70 -0.60 6.48
N LYS A 69 7.25 -0.02 7.59
CA LYS A 69 8.03 0.99 8.35
C LYS A 69 9.01 0.37 9.35
N GLU A 70 8.69 -0.81 9.88
CA GLU A 70 9.55 -1.53 10.82
C GLU A 70 10.63 -2.41 10.13
N GLY A 71 10.50 -2.63 8.82
CA GLY A 71 11.37 -3.50 8.03
C GLY A 71 12.41 -2.76 7.20
#